data_AF-A0A8J3ZUT5-F1
#
_entry.id   AF-A0A8J3ZUT5-F1
#
_cell.length_a   1.000
_cell.length_b   1.000
_cell.length_c   1.000
_cell.angle_alpha   90.00
_cell.angle_beta   90.00
_cell.angle_gamma   90.00
#
_symmetry.space_group_name_H-M   'P 1'
#
loop_
_entity.id
_entity.type
_entity.pdbx_description
1 polymer ?
#
loop_
_entity_poly.entity_id
_entity_poly.type
_entity_poly.pdbx_seq_one_letter_code
_entity_poly.pdbx_strand_id
1 'polypeptide(L)'
;MTQQAQPWQPPVGASPWQPTNEVEARLAEAATKDDRAGFFTILMSAPLFLPQMVDDPDTATGASNEDYVTFTTDDVTYLLAFTSLDTLQASLGDAANGYVESDYETLRAGLEGTDLQIGFNLGTPIDAWLDAESLARAAAGEILVPTGKEMTELLEVADPANAEAVDEAADAELEAFVDDYLTRIVSGDVLVASQNGVALVKPVDGVPSVEAYSEDQYVPPGTATTAIPFMQLVATWPAAAQQLAVNPGTPLEFMLPAEVLTAFSQYIPVVPPVPVVPPDGD
;
A
#
# COMPACT_ATOMS: atom_id res chain seq x y z
N MET A 1 -4.68 24.55 -19.36
CA MET A 1 -4.16 23.19 -19.15
C MET A 1 -4.86 22.70 -17.92
N THR A 2 -5.73 21.70 -18.07
CA THR A 2 -6.63 21.24 -17.01
C THR A 2 -5.85 20.28 -16.13
N GLN A 3 -5.68 20.64 -14.86
CA GLN A 3 -4.88 19.95 -13.86
C GLN A 3 -5.54 18.61 -13.49
N GLN A 4 -4.76 17.53 -13.46
CA GLN A 4 -5.23 16.18 -13.12
C GLN A 4 -5.02 15.96 -11.62
N ALA A 5 -6.04 15.43 -10.93
CA ALA A 5 -5.92 14.99 -9.55
C ALA A 5 -5.29 13.59 -9.53
N GLN A 6 -4.36 13.37 -8.61
CA GLN A 6 -3.70 12.08 -8.42
C GLN A 6 -4.67 11.05 -7.79
N PRO A 7 -4.72 9.80 -8.31
CA PRO A 7 -5.55 8.75 -7.74
C PRO A 7 -4.93 8.14 -6.47
N TRP A 8 -5.82 7.79 -5.55
CA TRP A 8 -5.59 7.19 -4.23
C TRP A 8 -4.75 5.90 -4.25
N GLN A 9 -3.84 5.74 -3.28
CA GLN A 9 -3.18 4.47 -2.95
C GLN A 9 -3.15 4.27 -1.42
N PRO A 10 -3.71 3.17 -0.88
CA PRO A 10 -3.62 2.90 0.56
C PRO A 10 -2.26 2.31 0.92
N PRO A 11 -1.68 2.67 2.08
CA PRO A 11 -0.52 1.95 2.63
C PRO A 11 -0.92 0.50 2.97
N VAL A 12 -0.14 -0.46 2.47
CA VAL A 12 -0.26 -1.88 2.84
C VAL A 12 0.48 -2.12 4.17
N GLY A 13 -0.28 -2.15 5.26
CA GLY A 13 0.16 -2.65 6.58
C GLY A 13 -0.55 -2.03 7.79
N ALA A 14 -1.11 -2.90 8.66
CA ALA A 14 -1.67 -2.66 10.01
C ALA A 14 -3.11 -2.13 10.14
N SER A 15 -4.05 -3.04 10.46
CA SER A 15 -5.47 -2.82 10.84
C SER A 15 -6.32 -1.98 9.88
N PRO A 16 -7.63 -2.27 9.71
CA PRO A 16 -8.47 -1.32 8.98
C PRO A 16 -8.44 0.02 9.72
N TRP A 17 -8.13 1.11 9.01
CA TRP A 17 -8.17 2.47 9.53
C TRP A 17 -9.49 2.70 10.29
N GLN A 18 -9.41 3.38 11.43
CA GLN A 18 -10.58 3.78 12.21
C GLN A 18 -10.54 5.28 12.50
N PRO A 19 -11.69 5.96 12.48
CA PRO A 19 -11.76 7.35 12.89
C PRO A 19 -11.35 7.50 14.36
N THR A 20 -10.54 8.50 14.64
CA THR A 20 -9.97 8.76 15.96
C THR A 20 -10.82 9.75 16.78
N ASN A 21 -11.73 10.47 16.12
CA ASN A 21 -12.66 11.41 16.76
C ASN A 21 -14.03 11.46 16.04
N GLU A 22 -14.94 12.29 16.58
CA GLU A 22 -16.31 12.43 16.04
C GLU A 22 -16.34 13.07 14.64
N VAL A 23 -15.42 13.99 14.33
CA VAL A 23 -15.34 14.61 13.00
C VAL A 23 -15.00 13.56 11.95
N GLU A 24 -13.95 12.77 12.18
CA GLU A 24 -13.53 11.70 11.29
C GLU A 24 -14.59 10.61 11.14
N ALA A 25 -15.31 10.29 12.22
CA ALA A 25 -16.41 9.33 12.17
C ALA A 25 -17.54 9.83 11.26
N ARG A 26 -17.88 11.12 11.34
CA ARG A 26 -18.88 11.75 10.46
C ARG A 26 -18.40 11.84 9.02
N LEU A 27 -17.12 12.12 8.78
CA LEU A 27 -16.53 12.10 7.44
C LEU A 27 -16.58 10.70 6.83
N ALA A 28 -16.19 9.67 7.59
CA ALA A 28 -16.26 8.29 7.15
C ALA A 28 -17.70 7.83 6.86
N GLU A 29 -18.66 8.26 7.69
CA GLU A 29 -20.08 7.98 7.47
C GLU A 29 -20.60 8.66 6.19
N ALA A 30 -20.26 9.94 5.97
CA ALA A 30 -20.63 10.67 4.75
C ALA A 30 -20.03 10.02 3.51
N ALA A 31 -18.74 9.65 3.54
CA ALA A 31 -18.07 8.93 2.46
C ALA A 31 -18.73 7.57 2.16
N THR A 32 -19.07 6.80 3.19
CA THR A 32 -19.76 5.50 3.04
C THR A 32 -21.13 5.64 2.39
N LYS A 33 -21.82 6.76 2.65
CA LYS A 33 -23.14 7.06 2.09
C LYS A 33 -23.10 7.77 0.73
N ASP A 34 -21.90 8.05 0.21
CA ASP A 34 -21.67 8.93 -0.95
C ASP A 34 -22.33 10.32 -0.79
N ASP A 35 -22.40 10.83 0.45
CA ASP A 35 -22.88 12.17 0.79
C ASP A 35 -21.75 13.19 0.64
N ARG A 36 -21.40 13.52 -0.60
CA ARG A 36 -20.25 14.38 -0.92
C ARG A 36 -20.41 15.80 -0.40
N ALA A 37 -21.57 16.41 -0.61
CA ALA A 37 -21.84 17.75 -0.10
C ALA A 37 -21.79 17.78 1.44
N GLY A 38 -22.35 16.77 2.11
CA GLY A 38 -22.24 16.60 3.56
C GLY A 38 -20.80 16.42 4.03
N PHE A 39 -19.99 15.61 3.33
CA PHE A 39 -18.58 15.41 3.62
C PHE A 39 -17.80 16.73 3.63
N PHE A 40 -17.92 17.54 2.57
CA PHE A 40 -17.21 18.82 2.50
C PHE A 40 -17.79 19.88 3.44
N THR A 41 -19.09 19.82 3.74
CA THR A 41 -19.69 20.65 4.80
C THR A 41 -19.09 20.34 6.17
N ILE A 42 -18.82 19.06 6.47
CA ILE A 42 -18.15 18.67 7.71
C ILE A 42 -16.73 19.24 7.74
N LEU A 43 -15.94 19.06 6.67
CA LEU A 43 -14.58 19.59 6.57
C LEU A 43 -14.51 21.11 6.77
N MET A 44 -15.43 21.88 6.17
CA MET A 44 -15.47 23.34 6.36
C MET A 44 -15.73 23.78 7.80
N SER A 45 -16.35 22.92 8.60
CA SER A 45 -16.69 23.21 10.01
C SER A 45 -15.74 22.56 11.03
N ALA A 46 -14.81 21.73 10.56
CA ALA A 46 -13.91 20.99 11.42
C ALA A 46 -12.76 21.86 11.93
N PRO A 47 -12.30 21.64 13.17
CA PRO A 47 -10.96 22.06 13.57
C PRO A 47 -9.92 21.39 12.66
N LEU A 48 -8.94 22.16 12.21
CA LEU A 48 -7.87 21.69 11.34
C LEU A 48 -6.52 21.79 12.05
N PHE A 49 -5.72 20.74 11.95
CA PHE A 49 -4.37 20.69 12.46
C PHE A 49 -3.41 20.73 11.27
N LEU A 50 -2.68 21.85 11.15
CA LEU A 50 -1.73 22.08 10.07
C LEU A 50 -0.33 21.68 10.60
N PRO A 51 0.26 20.59 10.11
CA PRO A 51 1.57 20.13 10.55
C PRO A 51 2.65 21.15 10.22
N GLN A 52 3.60 21.29 11.14
CA GLN A 52 4.78 22.13 10.97
C GLN A 52 6.05 21.31 11.19
N MET A 53 7.11 21.74 10.51
CA MET A 53 8.48 21.29 10.74
C MET A 53 9.33 22.51 11.09
N VAL A 54 9.54 22.73 12.39
CA VAL A 54 10.29 23.88 12.92
C VAL A 54 11.66 23.44 13.44
N ASP A 55 12.66 24.31 13.36
CA ASP A 55 14.01 24.01 13.89
C ASP A 55 14.02 23.81 15.42
N ASP A 56 13.14 24.51 16.14
CA ASP A 56 12.97 24.41 17.60
C ASP A 56 11.48 24.22 17.97
N PRO A 57 11.08 22.99 18.36
CA PRO A 57 9.69 22.67 18.68
C PRO A 57 9.14 23.44 19.90
N ASP A 58 10.01 23.92 20.79
CA ASP A 58 9.60 24.73 21.96
C ASP A 58 9.22 26.18 21.57
N THR A 59 9.45 26.57 20.31
CA THR A 59 9.16 27.92 19.78
C THR A 59 8.04 27.98 18.74
N ALA A 60 7.27 26.90 18.56
CA ALA A 60 6.21 26.78 17.55
C ALA A 60 5.21 27.96 17.49
N THR A 61 5.03 28.71 18.59
CA THR A 61 4.26 29.97 18.64
C THR A 61 4.83 31.14 17.81
N GLY A 62 6.05 31.02 17.27
CA GLY A 62 6.70 31.99 16.39
C GLY A 62 6.85 31.52 14.94
N ALA A 63 6.22 30.40 14.57
CA ALA A 63 6.32 29.80 13.25
C ALA A 63 5.76 30.73 12.16
N SER A 64 6.47 30.76 11.04
CA SER A 64 6.09 31.45 9.81
C SER A 64 5.28 30.50 8.91
N ASN A 65 4.61 31.05 7.88
CA ASN A 65 3.93 30.22 6.88
C ASN A 65 4.88 29.29 6.10
N GLU A 66 6.21 29.51 6.18
CA GLU A 66 7.23 28.70 5.52
C GLU A 66 7.49 27.38 6.26
N ASP A 67 7.04 27.26 7.51
CA ASP A 67 7.30 26.11 8.38
C ASP A 67 6.24 25.00 8.24
N TYR A 68 5.20 25.20 7.41
CA TYR A 68 4.18 24.18 7.17
C TYR A 68 4.72 23.01 6.36
N VAL A 69 4.31 21.79 6.74
CA VAL A 69 4.61 20.60 5.94
C VAL A 69 3.74 20.61 4.70
N THR A 70 4.39 20.50 3.55
CA THR A 70 3.75 20.42 2.25
C THR A 70 4.08 19.10 1.57
N PHE A 71 3.22 18.68 0.65
CA PHE A 71 3.45 17.53 -0.22
C PHE A 71 3.34 17.98 -1.67
N THR A 72 4.32 17.63 -2.51
CA THR A 72 4.31 17.98 -3.93
C THR A 72 4.19 16.73 -4.77
N THR A 73 3.20 16.72 -5.67
CA THR A 73 3.03 15.69 -6.69
C THR A 73 2.47 16.33 -7.96
N ASP A 74 2.90 15.88 -9.14
CA ASP A 74 2.51 16.44 -10.45
C ASP A 74 2.57 17.97 -10.56
N ASP A 75 3.65 18.57 -10.06
CA ASP A 75 3.85 20.02 -10.02
C ASP A 75 2.80 20.81 -9.20
N VAL A 76 1.95 20.12 -8.43
CA VAL A 76 1.01 20.73 -7.48
C VAL A 76 1.57 20.57 -6.07
N THR A 77 1.64 21.68 -5.35
CA THR A 77 2.05 21.68 -3.94
C THR A 77 0.82 21.82 -3.06
N TYR A 78 0.68 20.88 -2.13
CA TYR A 78 -0.44 20.80 -1.19
C TYR A 78 0.05 21.18 0.20
N LEU A 79 -0.63 22.14 0.82
CA LEU A 79 -0.60 22.33 2.26
C LEU A 79 -1.39 21.20 2.92
N LEU A 80 -0.77 20.48 3.86
CA LEU A 80 -1.44 19.39 4.56
C LEU A 80 -2.32 19.92 5.68
N ALA A 81 -3.50 19.32 5.86
CA ALA A 81 -4.41 19.62 6.96
C ALA A 81 -5.05 18.33 7.47
N PHE A 82 -5.11 18.18 8.79
CA PHE A 82 -5.69 16.99 9.42
C PHE A 82 -6.86 17.36 10.31
N THR A 83 -7.86 16.48 10.41
CA THR A 83 -8.98 16.63 11.34
C THR A 83 -8.74 15.97 12.69
N SER A 84 -7.57 15.35 12.88
CA SER A 84 -7.14 14.74 14.14
C SER A 84 -5.62 14.79 14.29
N LEU A 85 -5.16 14.99 15.52
CA LEU A 85 -3.74 14.88 15.87
C LEU A 85 -3.24 13.44 15.80
N ASP A 86 -4.09 12.47 16.15
CA ASP A 86 -3.73 11.05 16.06
C ASP A 86 -3.49 10.64 14.60
N THR A 87 -4.36 11.12 13.70
CA THR A 87 -4.21 10.90 12.25
C THR A 87 -2.99 11.64 11.70
N LEU A 88 -2.76 12.91 12.08
CA LEU A 88 -1.56 13.67 11.70
C LEU A 88 -0.30 12.90 12.09
N GLN A 89 -0.21 12.44 13.34
CA GLN A 89 0.94 11.72 13.85
C GLN A 89 1.13 10.37 13.15
N ALA A 90 0.04 9.63 12.92
CA ALA A 90 0.08 8.34 12.22
C ALA A 90 0.50 8.49 10.75
N SER A 91 0.06 9.55 10.07
CA SER A 91 0.36 9.79 8.65
C SER A 91 1.78 10.35 8.43
N LEU A 92 2.28 11.21 9.32
CA LEU A 92 3.53 11.95 9.08
C LEU A 92 4.72 11.46 9.92
N GLY A 93 4.50 10.85 11.09
CA GLY A 93 5.59 10.47 11.99
C GLY A 93 6.55 11.64 12.26
N ASP A 94 7.84 11.43 11.99
CA ASP A 94 8.90 12.42 12.22
C ASP A 94 8.97 13.52 11.14
N ALA A 95 8.12 13.48 10.11
CA ALA A 95 8.05 14.53 9.09
C ALA A 95 7.35 15.82 9.59
N ALA A 96 6.77 15.78 10.78
CA ALA A 96 6.23 16.93 11.49
C ALA A 96 6.66 16.87 12.96
N ASN A 97 7.07 18.00 13.53
CA ASN A 97 7.43 18.12 14.95
C ASN A 97 6.59 19.16 15.71
N GLY A 98 5.60 19.76 15.04
CA GLY A 98 4.64 20.68 15.61
C GLY A 98 3.37 20.76 14.76
N TYR A 99 2.39 21.54 15.23
CA TYR A 99 1.20 21.86 14.45
C TYR A 99 0.61 23.20 14.88
N VAL A 100 -0.19 23.79 13.98
CA VAL A 100 -1.07 24.92 14.28
C VAL A 100 -2.52 24.45 14.16
N GLU A 101 -3.31 24.75 15.19
CA GLU A 101 -4.77 24.61 15.11
C GLU A 101 -5.36 25.79 14.33
N SER A 102 -6.24 25.50 13.38
CA SER A 102 -6.85 26.46 12.47
C SER A 102 -8.28 26.05 12.14
N ASP A 103 -8.95 26.84 11.30
CA ASP A 103 -10.24 26.57 10.72
C ASP A 103 -10.24 26.88 9.21
N TYR A 104 -11.31 26.51 8.51
CA TYR A 104 -11.41 26.71 7.07
C TYR A 104 -11.27 28.18 6.65
N GLU A 105 -11.88 29.13 7.38
CA GLU A 105 -11.84 30.55 6.97
C GLU A 105 -10.43 31.14 7.14
N THR A 106 -9.75 30.78 8.22
CA THR A 106 -8.37 31.17 8.49
C THR A 106 -7.43 30.56 7.45
N LEU A 107 -7.59 29.27 7.16
CA LEU A 107 -6.85 28.56 6.11
C LEU A 107 -7.07 29.22 4.74
N ARG A 108 -8.33 29.44 4.35
CA ARG A 108 -8.71 30.07 3.08
C ARG A 108 -8.08 31.45 2.94
N ALA A 109 -8.16 32.29 3.97
CA ALA A 109 -7.55 33.61 3.96
C ALA A 109 -6.02 33.56 3.83
N GLY A 110 -5.37 32.58 4.48
CA GLY A 110 -3.92 32.37 4.40
C GLY A 110 -3.43 31.90 3.03
N LEU A 111 -4.32 31.29 2.23
CA LEU A 111 -4.03 30.81 0.88
C LEU A 111 -4.35 31.84 -0.22
N GLU A 112 -4.90 33.01 0.12
CA GLU A 112 -5.21 34.02 -0.89
C GLU A 112 -3.95 34.48 -1.63
N GLY A 113 -3.94 34.29 -2.96
CA GLY A 113 -2.82 34.68 -3.83
C GLY A 113 -1.67 33.68 -3.89
N THR A 114 -1.80 32.49 -3.29
CA THR A 114 -0.86 31.37 -3.45
C THR A 114 -1.34 30.39 -4.53
N ASP A 115 -0.45 29.50 -4.97
CA ASP A 115 -0.75 28.36 -5.83
C ASP A 115 -0.96 27.05 -5.04
N LEU A 116 -0.94 27.14 -3.71
CA LEU A 116 -1.09 25.99 -2.83
C LEU A 116 -2.52 25.48 -2.84
N GLN A 117 -2.65 24.15 -2.94
CA GLN A 117 -3.91 23.44 -2.68
C GLN A 117 -3.89 22.83 -1.27
N ILE A 118 -4.99 22.19 -0.87
CA ILE A 118 -5.12 21.58 0.44
C ILE A 118 -5.23 20.06 0.28
N GLY A 119 -4.37 19.33 0.98
CA GLY A 119 -4.47 17.88 1.16
C GLY A 119 -5.00 17.56 2.55
N PHE A 120 -6.25 17.13 2.64
CA PHE A 120 -6.90 16.74 3.89
C PHE A 120 -6.60 15.28 4.22
N ASN A 121 -6.27 14.99 5.49
CA ASN A 121 -6.20 13.64 6.05
C ASN A 121 -5.39 12.64 5.20
N LEU A 122 -4.26 13.10 4.66
CA LEU A 122 -3.40 12.35 3.75
C LEU A 122 -3.15 10.93 4.26
N GLY A 123 -3.33 9.93 3.38
CA GLY A 123 -3.07 8.52 3.67
C GLY A 123 -4.20 7.80 4.40
N THR A 124 -5.39 8.41 4.50
CA THR A 124 -6.57 7.79 5.12
C THR A 124 -7.72 7.58 4.12
N PRO A 125 -8.71 6.73 4.43
CA PRO A 125 -9.94 6.58 3.62
C PRO A 125 -10.83 7.84 3.54
N ILE A 126 -10.52 8.90 4.29
CA ILE A 126 -11.24 10.18 4.29
C ILE A 126 -10.35 11.31 3.76
N ASP A 127 -9.35 10.98 2.96
CA ASP A 127 -8.49 11.97 2.34
C ASP A 127 -9.23 12.75 1.22
N ALA A 128 -8.85 14.00 1.03
CA ALA A 128 -9.44 14.87 0.00
C ALA A 128 -8.46 15.95 -0.43
N TRP A 129 -8.42 16.24 -1.73
CA TRP A 129 -7.40 17.08 -2.35
C TRP A 129 -8.06 18.12 -3.26
N LEU A 130 -8.00 19.38 -2.87
CA LEU A 130 -8.66 20.47 -3.59
C LEU A 130 -8.16 21.84 -3.12
N ASP A 131 -8.34 22.84 -3.97
CA ASP A 131 -8.17 24.23 -3.57
C ASP A 131 -9.29 24.70 -2.62
N ALA A 132 -9.04 25.80 -1.91
CA ALA A 132 -9.95 26.31 -0.89
C ALA A 132 -11.31 26.77 -1.46
N GLU A 133 -11.36 27.27 -2.70
CA GLU A 133 -12.62 27.71 -3.33
C GLU A 133 -13.46 26.50 -3.76
N SER A 134 -12.82 25.49 -4.36
CA SER A 134 -13.46 24.23 -4.71
C SER A 134 -14.05 23.53 -3.49
N LEU A 135 -13.44 23.64 -2.30
CA LEU A 135 -14.02 23.09 -1.07
C LEU A 135 -15.39 23.71 -0.74
N ALA A 136 -15.51 25.04 -0.80
CA ALA A 136 -16.78 25.73 -0.57
C ALA A 136 -17.84 25.34 -1.61
N ARG A 137 -17.45 25.26 -2.88
CA ARG A 137 -18.34 24.85 -3.97
C ARG A 137 -18.81 23.40 -3.82
N ALA A 138 -17.92 22.51 -3.36
CA ALA A 138 -18.25 21.11 -3.13
C ALA A 138 -19.22 20.94 -1.96
N ALA A 139 -19.00 21.68 -0.87
CA ALA A 139 -19.92 21.71 0.28
C ALA A 139 -21.30 22.27 -0.09
N ALA A 140 -21.34 23.28 -0.97
CA ALA A 140 -22.59 23.82 -1.53
C ALA A 140 -23.27 22.88 -2.55
N GLY A 141 -22.62 21.77 -2.93
CA GLY A 141 -23.09 20.85 -3.96
C GLY A 141 -23.03 21.42 -5.39
N GLU A 142 -22.28 22.51 -5.60
CA GLU A 142 -22.11 23.16 -6.90
C GLU A 142 -21.13 22.40 -7.81
N ILE A 143 -20.20 21.67 -7.20
CA ILE A 143 -19.30 20.75 -7.90
C ILE A 143 -19.38 19.36 -7.30
N LEU A 144 -19.31 18.37 -8.17
CA LEU A 144 -19.15 16.98 -7.78
C LEU A 144 -17.66 16.66 -7.76
N VAL A 145 -17.11 16.40 -6.57
CA VAL A 145 -15.74 15.90 -6.46
C VAL A 145 -15.78 14.39 -6.71
N PRO A 146 -15.06 13.87 -7.72
CA PRO A 146 -15.02 12.44 -7.97
C PRO A 146 -14.26 11.71 -6.87
N THR A 147 -14.66 10.48 -6.57
CA THR A 147 -13.85 9.56 -5.75
C THR A 147 -12.56 9.19 -6.49
N GLY A 148 -11.56 8.65 -5.78
CA GLY A 148 -10.34 8.16 -6.43
C GLY A 148 -10.63 7.16 -7.57
N LYS A 149 -11.58 6.25 -7.35
CA LYS A 149 -12.03 5.30 -8.38
C LYS A 149 -12.67 6.00 -9.59
N GLU A 150 -13.57 6.95 -9.35
CA GLU A 150 -14.20 7.71 -10.44
C GLU A 150 -13.18 8.59 -11.18
N MET A 151 -12.17 9.11 -10.48
CA MET A 151 -11.08 9.85 -11.10
C MET A 151 -10.25 8.94 -12.01
N THR A 152 -9.92 7.73 -11.55
CA THR A 152 -9.26 6.71 -12.39
C THR A 152 -10.10 6.42 -13.64
N GLU A 153 -11.39 6.13 -13.50
CA GLU A 153 -12.29 5.88 -14.63
C GLU A 153 -12.37 7.10 -15.59
N LEU A 154 -12.37 8.32 -15.06
CA LEU A 154 -12.35 9.54 -15.87
C LEU A 154 -11.04 9.72 -16.65
N LEU A 155 -9.90 9.37 -16.05
CA LEU A 155 -8.58 9.43 -16.69
C LEU A 155 -8.44 8.37 -17.78
N GLU A 156 -8.93 7.14 -17.52
CA GLU A 156 -9.01 6.07 -18.51
C GLU A 156 -9.87 6.46 -19.73
N VAL A 157 -10.99 7.13 -19.49
CA VAL A 157 -11.85 7.64 -20.57
C VAL A 157 -11.16 8.77 -21.35
N ALA A 158 -10.35 9.59 -20.67
CA ALA A 158 -9.67 10.73 -21.29
C ALA A 158 -8.48 10.30 -22.18
N ASP A 159 -7.74 9.27 -21.79
CA ASP A 159 -6.63 8.71 -22.56
C ASP A 159 -6.53 7.17 -22.41
N PRO A 160 -7.37 6.42 -23.15
CA PRO A 160 -7.43 4.96 -23.01
C PRO A 160 -6.14 4.26 -23.45
N ALA A 161 -5.37 4.88 -24.35
CA ALA A 161 -4.10 4.31 -24.80
C ALA A 161 -3.03 4.39 -23.70
N ASN A 162 -3.05 5.45 -22.89
CA ASN A 162 -2.16 5.56 -21.75
C ASN A 162 -2.57 4.60 -20.62
N ALA A 163 -3.87 4.43 -20.36
CA ALA A 163 -4.38 3.48 -19.38
C ALA A 163 -4.02 2.02 -19.74
N GLU A 164 -4.27 1.61 -20.99
CA GLU A 164 -3.94 0.26 -21.46
C GLU A 164 -2.43 -0.02 -21.33
N ALA A 165 -1.58 0.96 -21.62
CA ALA A 165 -0.13 0.84 -21.46
C ALA A 165 0.32 0.72 -19.99
N VAL A 166 -0.37 1.39 -19.06
CA VAL A 166 -0.09 1.30 -17.62
C VAL A 166 -0.52 -0.06 -17.08
N ASP A 167 -1.71 -0.54 -17.45
CA ASP A 167 -2.21 -1.86 -17.08
C ASP A 167 -1.31 -2.96 -17.62
N GLU A 168 -0.93 -2.90 -18.91
CA GLU A 168 -0.01 -3.88 -19.52
C GLU A 168 1.37 -3.86 -18.83
N ALA A 169 1.86 -2.69 -18.44
CA ALA A 169 3.12 -2.58 -17.69
C ALA A 169 3.00 -3.16 -16.26
N ALA A 170 1.89 -2.91 -15.57
CA ALA A 170 1.63 -3.45 -14.24
C ALA A 170 1.45 -4.97 -14.27
N ASP A 171 0.73 -5.51 -15.26
CA ASP A 171 0.58 -6.94 -15.49
C ASP A 171 1.93 -7.59 -15.80
N ALA A 172 2.74 -6.98 -16.66
CA ALA A 172 4.08 -7.49 -16.97
C ALA A 172 5.03 -7.45 -15.76
N GLU A 173 4.93 -6.41 -14.92
CA GLU A 173 5.70 -6.32 -13.66
C GLU A 173 5.24 -7.39 -12.66
N LEU A 174 3.93 -7.62 -12.55
CA LEU A 174 3.36 -8.66 -11.70
C LEU A 174 3.77 -10.06 -12.18
N GLU A 175 3.71 -10.34 -13.48
CA GLU A 175 4.19 -11.59 -14.06
C GLU A 175 5.68 -11.79 -13.78
N ALA A 176 6.51 -10.78 -14.01
CA ALA A 176 7.94 -10.85 -13.73
C ALA A 176 8.23 -11.06 -12.24
N PHE A 177 7.48 -10.40 -11.36
CA PHE A 177 7.56 -10.57 -9.92
C PHE A 177 7.19 -12.00 -9.51
N VAL A 178 6.09 -12.55 -10.05
CA VAL A 178 5.65 -13.92 -9.78
C VAL A 178 6.70 -14.94 -10.28
N ASP A 179 7.26 -14.75 -11.47
CA ASP A 179 8.27 -15.63 -12.04
C ASP A 179 9.57 -15.63 -11.23
N ASP A 180 10.07 -14.44 -10.84
CA ASP A 180 11.25 -14.33 -9.97
C ASP A 180 10.99 -14.97 -8.60
N TYR A 181 9.81 -14.68 -8.02
CA TYR A 181 9.40 -15.22 -6.73
C TYR A 181 9.32 -16.76 -6.73
N LEU A 182 8.69 -17.36 -7.73
CA LEU A 182 8.64 -18.81 -7.90
C LEU A 182 10.03 -19.40 -8.16
N THR A 183 10.86 -18.74 -8.97
CA THR A 183 12.23 -19.18 -9.25
C THR A 183 13.08 -19.22 -7.98
N ARG A 184 12.95 -18.20 -7.12
CA ARG A 184 13.66 -18.14 -5.84
C ARG A 184 13.22 -19.25 -4.89
N ILE A 185 11.92 -19.54 -4.81
CA ILE A 185 11.40 -20.63 -3.99
C ILE A 185 11.93 -21.98 -4.48
N VAL A 186 11.83 -22.26 -5.78
CA VAL A 186 12.23 -23.57 -6.34
C VAL A 186 13.74 -23.78 -6.24
N SER A 187 14.53 -22.71 -6.37
CA SER A 187 16.00 -22.77 -6.35
C SER A 187 16.61 -22.62 -4.95
N GLY A 188 15.82 -22.24 -3.96
CA GLY A 188 16.28 -21.87 -2.62
C GLY A 188 15.80 -22.81 -1.52
N ASP A 189 16.08 -22.38 -0.28
CA ASP A 189 15.56 -23.01 0.92
C ASP A 189 14.16 -22.46 1.23
N VAL A 190 13.28 -23.35 1.69
CA VAL A 190 11.97 -23.02 2.24
C VAL A 190 11.92 -23.41 3.72
N LEU A 191 11.22 -22.62 4.52
CA LEU A 191 11.02 -22.85 5.93
C LEU A 191 9.78 -23.72 6.12
N VAL A 192 9.96 -25.02 6.32
CA VAL A 192 8.85 -25.96 6.45
C VAL A 192 8.39 -26.04 7.90
N ALA A 193 7.08 -25.89 8.16
CA ALA A 193 6.50 -26.11 9.48
C ALA A 193 6.77 -27.56 9.93
N SER A 194 7.53 -27.73 11.00
CA SER A 194 8.08 -29.03 11.38
C SER A 194 8.14 -29.21 12.90
N GLN A 195 8.20 -30.46 13.34
CA GLN A 195 8.48 -30.81 14.73
C GLN A 195 9.58 -31.88 14.75
N ASN A 196 10.68 -31.60 15.47
CA ASN A 196 11.86 -32.47 15.53
C ASN A 196 12.42 -32.81 14.12
N GLY A 197 12.36 -31.86 13.18
CA GLY A 197 12.83 -32.05 11.81
C GLY A 197 11.89 -32.85 10.90
N VAL A 198 10.71 -33.24 11.39
CA VAL A 198 9.67 -33.91 10.60
C VAL A 198 8.61 -32.91 10.20
N ALA A 199 8.32 -32.80 8.91
CA ALA A 199 7.29 -31.91 8.39
C ALA A 199 5.92 -32.22 9.01
N LEU A 200 5.20 -31.18 9.43
CA LEU A 200 3.83 -31.31 9.94
C LEU A 200 2.85 -31.35 8.77
N VAL A 201 1.89 -32.27 8.85
CA VAL A 201 0.74 -32.31 7.93
C VAL A 201 -0.48 -31.83 8.67
N LYS A 202 -1.03 -30.69 8.25
CA LYS A 202 -2.22 -30.06 8.84
C LYS A 202 -3.22 -29.67 7.74
N PRO A 203 -4.52 -29.64 8.03
CA PRO A 203 -5.50 -29.19 7.05
C PRO A 203 -5.35 -27.68 6.80
N VAL A 204 -5.15 -27.31 5.54
CA VAL A 204 -5.33 -25.94 5.03
C VAL A 204 -6.49 -26.00 4.04
N ASP A 205 -7.53 -25.21 4.27
CA ASP A 205 -8.83 -25.31 3.56
C ASP A 205 -9.41 -26.73 3.50
N GLY A 206 -9.17 -27.52 4.55
CA GLY A 206 -9.63 -28.90 4.65
C GLY A 206 -8.78 -29.93 3.90
N VAL A 207 -7.73 -29.51 3.20
CA VAL A 207 -6.80 -30.40 2.48
C VAL A 207 -5.56 -30.67 3.33
N PRO A 208 -5.17 -31.95 3.55
CA PRO A 208 -3.93 -32.30 4.25
C PRO A 208 -2.72 -31.67 3.57
N SER A 209 -2.09 -30.70 4.23
CA SER A 209 -1.06 -29.83 3.64
C SER A 209 0.21 -29.85 4.46
N VAL A 210 1.36 -29.74 3.79
CA VAL A 210 2.58 -29.22 4.41
C VAL A 210 2.57 -27.71 4.23
N GLU A 211 2.82 -26.96 5.29
CA GLU A 211 3.01 -25.51 5.21
C GLU A 211 4.50 -25.21 5.06
N ALA A 212 4.83 -24.34 4.09
CA ALA A 212 6.18 -23.83 3.91
C ALA A 212 6.14 -22.30 3.79
N TYR A 213 7.21 -21.67 4.26
CA TYR A 213 7.34 -20.23 4.25
C TYR A 213 8.57 -19.82 3.45
N SER A 214 8.43 -18.86 2.56
CA SER A 214 9.55 -18.42 1.70
C SER A 214 10.58 -17.59 2.47
N GLU A 215 10.19 -16.99 3.61
CA GLU A 215 11.03 -16.16 4.48
C GLU A 215 10.50 -16.16 5.93
N ASP A 216 11.36 -15.80 6.88
CA ASP A 216 11.03 -15.78 8.33
C ASP A 216 9.86 -14.85 8.65
N GLN A 217 9.72 -13.73 7.92
CA GLN A 217 8.64 -12.76 8.15
C GLN A 217 7.24 -13.33 7.89
N TYR A 218 7.14 -14.39 7.09
CA TYR A 218 5.87 -15.05 6.79
C TYR A 218 5.54 -16.17 7.80
N VAL A 219 6.47 -16.53 8.68
CA VAL A 219 6.28 -17.61 9.67
C VAL A 219 5.39 -17.10 10.81
N PRO A 220 4.24 -17.74 11.10
CA PRO A 220 3.39 -17.34 12.22
C PRO A 220 4.14 -17.48 13.56
N PRO A 221 3.95 -16.56 14.51
CA PRO A 221 4.63 -16.60 15.81
C PRO A 221 4.44 -17.94 16.53
N GLY A 222 5.54 -18.53 16.98
CA GLY A 222 5.54 -19.81 17.70
C GLY A 222 5.48 -21.05 16.80
N THR A 223 5.49 -20.89 15.48
CA THR A 223 5.63 -22.01 14.55
C THR A 223 7.07 -22.47 14.49
N ALA A 224 7.32 -23.72 14.86
CA ALA A 224 8.64 -24.34 14.66
C ALA A 224 8.81 -24.67 13.17
N THR A 225 9.93 -24.24 12.59
CA THR A 225 10.26 -24.47 11.19
C THR A 225 11.61 -25.17 11.01
N THR A 226 11.82 -25.77 9.85
CA THR A 226 13.13 -26.26 9.41
C THR A 226 13.38 -25.74 8.01
N ALA A 227 14.49 -25.02 7.83
CA ALA A 227 14.99 -24.64 6.51
C ALA A 227 15.44 -25.89 5.76
N ILE A 228 14.90 -26.10 4.57
CA ILE A 228 15.24 -27.22 3.70
C ILE A 228 15.18 -26.76 2.24
N PRO A 229 16.12 -27.20 1.37
CA PRO A 229 16.04 -26.93 -0.05
C PRO A 229 14.69 -27.40 -0.61
N PHE A 230 14.02 -26.59 -1.43
CA PHE A 230 12.70 -26.93 -1.96
C PHE A 230 12.70 -28.29 -2.67
N MET A 231 13.72 -28.56 -3.49
CA MET A 231 13.86 -29.85 -4.18
C MET A 231 14.06 -31.03 -3.21
N GLN A 232 14.65 -30.80 -2.04
CA GLN A 232 14.78 -31.83 -1.01
C GLN A 232 13.43 -32.07 -0.32
N LEU A 233 12.63 -31.03 -0.04
CA LEU A 233 11.26 -31.18 0.45
C LEU A 233 10.42 -32.03 -0.50
N VAL A 234 10.50 -31.77 -1.81
CA VAL A 234 9.83 -32.57 -2.85
C VAL A 234 10.30 -34.02 -2.82
N ALA A 235 11.61 -34.26 -2.69
CA ALA A 235 12.17 -35.61 -2.66
C ALA A 235 11.75 -36.41 -1.40
N THR A 236 11.47 -35.72 -0.29
CA THR A 236 11.05 -36.33 0.99
C THR A 236 9.57 -36.06 1.29
N TRP A 237 8.75 -35.86 0.25
CA TRP A 237 7.36 -35.45 0.40
C TRP A 237 6.57 -36.41 1.32
N PRO A 238 5.86 -35.90 2.36
CA PRO A 238 5.09 -36.75 3.25
C PRO A 238 3.92 -37.42 2.52
N ALA A 239 3.84 -38.76 2.57
CA ALA A 239 2.78 -39.52 1.88
C ALA A 239 1.35 -39.17 2.33
N ALA A 240 1.19 -38.58 3.52
CA ALA A 240 -0.09 -38.13 4.04
C ALA A 240 -0.50 -36.72 3.55
N ALA A 241 0.43 -35.97 2.96
CA ALA A 241 0.17 -34.63 2.44
C ALA A 241 -0.30 -34.67 0.98
N GLN A 242 -1.38 -33.96 0.71
CA GLN A 242 -2.00 -33.83 -0.61
C GLN A 242 -1.60 -32.53 -1.31
N GLN A 243 -1.09 -31.53 -0.60
CA GLN A 243 -0.60 -30.27 -1.17
C GLN A 243 0.50 -29.61 -0.33
N LEU A 244 1.23 -28.70 -0.94
CA LEU A 244 2.07 -27.70 -0.28
C LEU A 244 1.31 -26.37 -0.24
N ALA A 245 1.14 -25.81 0.94
CA ALA A 245 0.66 -24.45 1.13
C ALA A 245 1.87 -23.54 1.38
N VAL A 246 2.14 -22.61 0.46
CA VAL A 246 3.23 -21.65 0.63
C VAL A 246 2.67 -20.35 1.18
N ASN A 247 3.27 -19.84 2.25
CA ASN A 247 2.86 -18.63 2.97
C ASN A 247 1.32 -18.52 3.20
N PRO A 248 0.68 -19.55 3.78
CA PRO A 248 -0.77 -19.54 3.99
C PRO A 248 -1.21 -18.34 4.85
N GLY A 249 -2.32 -17.69 4.45
CA GLY A 249 -2.86 -16.52 5.13
C GLY A 249 -2.15 -15.21 4.80
N THR A 250 -1.29 -15.19 3.78
CA THR A 250 -0.59 -13.99 3.29
C THR A 250 -1.01 -13.63 1.86
N PRO A 251 -0.75 -12.40 1.38
CA PRO A 251 -0.99 -12.03 -0.02
C PRO A 251 -0.19 -12.84 -1.05
N LEU A 252 0.90 -13.50 -0.63
CA LEU A 252 1.75 -14.36 -1.47
C LEU A 252 1.39 -15.85 -1.35
N GLU A 253 0.21 -16.15 -0.81
CA GLU A 253 -0.27 -17.52 -0.65
C GLU A 253 -0.48 -18.19 -2.00
N PHE A 254 0.04 -19.41 -2.14
CA PHE A 254 -0.32 -20.28 -3.23
C PHE A 254 -0.27 -21.75 -2.81
N MET A 255 -1.09 -22.57 -3.47
CA MET A 255 -1.21 -24.00 -3.22
C MET A 255 -0.60 -24.79 -4.38
N LEU A 256 0.31 -25.70 -4.09
CA LEU A 256 0.83 -26.66 -5.06
C LEU A 256 0.33 -28.07 -4.73
N PRO A 257 -0.51 -28.68 -5.58
CA PRO A 257 -0.91 -30.07 -5.42
C PRO A 257 0.28 -31.03 -5.45
N ALA A 258 0.22 -32.15 -4.73
CA ALA A 258 1.31 -33.13 -4.64
C ALA A 258 1.71 -33.70 -6.02
N GLU A 259 0.77 -33.81 -6.96
CA GLU A 259 1.02 -34.19 -8.35
C GLU A 259 1.91 -33.19 -9.10
N VAL A 260 1.76 -31.89 -8.83
CA VAL A 260 2.60 -30.83 -9.41
C VAL A 260 4.00 -30.90 -8.83
N LEU A 261 4.12 -31.11 -7.51
CA LEU A 261 5.40 -31.33 -6.83
C LEU A 261 6.14 -32.54 -7.39
N THR A 262 5.42 -33.62 -7.69
CA THR A 262 5.99 -34.81 -8.31
C THR A 262 6.55 -34.51 -9.71
N ALA A 263 5.94 -33.60 -10.48
CA ALA A 263 6.44 -33.20 -11.79
C ALA A 263 7.78 -32.44 -11.70
N PHE A 264 8.02 -31.65 -10.64
CA PHE A 264 9.33 -31.01 -10.42
C PHE A 264 10.48 -32.01 -10.32
N SER A 265 10.24 -33.21 -9.76
CA SER A 265 11.27 -34.26 -9.67
C SER A 265 11.72 -34.82 -11.04
N GLN A 266 10.92 -34.60 -12.09
CA GLN A 266 11.21 -35.04 -13.46
C GLN A 266 11.93 -33.96 -14.29
N TYR A 267 11.96 -32.72 -13.80
CA TYR A 267 12.60 -31.57 -14.43
C TYR A 267 13.95 -31.29 -13.75
N ILE A 268 14.98 -32.08 -14.11
CA ILE A 268 16.36 -31.63 -13.94
C ILE A 268 16.66 -30.75 -15.18
N PRO A 269 16.88 -29.43 -15.05
CA PRO A 269 17.40 -28.67 -16.18
C PRO A 269 18.75 -29.26 -16.54
N VAL A 270 18.85 -29.88 -17.72
CA VAL A 270 20.14 -30.20 -18.33
C VAL A 270 20.77 -28.85 -18.64
N VAL A 271 21.64 -28.36 -17.75
CA VAL A 271 22.45 -27.17 -18.02
C VAL A 271 23.29 -27.50 -19.26
N PRO A 272 23.09 -26.83 -20.40
CA PRO A 272 23.98 -27.03 -21.54
C PRO A 272 25.40 -26.65 -21.09
N PRO A 273 26.43 -27.44 -21.45
CA PRO A 273 27.79 -27.12 -21.04
C PRO A 273 28.16 -25.72 -21.53
N VAL A 274 28.63 -24.87 -20.62
CA VAL A 274 29.17 -23.54 -20.95
C VAL A 274 30.29 -23.74 -21.98
N PRO A 275 30.23 -23.09 -23.16
CA PRO A 275 31.31 -23.19 -24.13
C PRO A 275 32.58 -22.61 -23.50
N VAL A 276 33.57 -23.48 -23.31
CA VAL A 276 34.92 -23.08 -22.88
C VAL A 276 35.56 -22.34 -24.04
N VAL A 277 35.72 -21.03 -23.91
CA VAL A 277 36.59 -20.25 -24.81
C VAL A 277 38.02 -20.71 -24.53
N PRO A 278 38.73 -21.31 -25.50
CA PRO A 278 40.12 -21.69 -25.30
C PRO A 278 40.94 -20.42 -25.01
N PRO A 279 41.94 -20.50 -24.12
CA PRO A 279 42.83 -19.36 -23.89
C PRO A 279 43.50 -19.00 -25.21
N ASP A 280 43.47 -17.72 -25.57
CA ASP A 280 44.19 -17.20 -26.73
C ASP A 280 45.64 -17.67 -26.66
N GLY A 281 46.04 -18.46 -27.66
CA GLY A 281 47.40 -18.97 -27.81
C GLY A 281 48.27 -17.98 -28.57
N ASP A 282 49.36 -17.57 -27.91
CA ASP A 282 50.58 -16.84 -28.34
C ASP A 282 50.44 -15.56 -29.20
#